data_AF-A0A7M7T5T2-F1
#
_entry.id   AF-A0A7M7T5T2-F1
#
_cell.length_a   1.000
_cell.length_b   1.000
_cell.length_c   1.000
_cell.angle_alpha   90.00
_cell.angle_beta   90.00
_cell.angle_gamma   90.00
#
_symmetry.space_group_name_H-M   'P 1'
#
loop_
_entity.id
_entity.type
_entity.pdbx_description
1 polymer ?
#
loop_
_entity_poly.entity_id
_entity_poly.type
_entity_poly.pdbx_seq_one_letter_code
_entity_poly.pdbx_strand_id
1 'polypeptide(L)'
;MDTTAIIKSVMADKNITKNNIKERSSRQGVRGFSRIACSKPDCEGTWNTHQAHAVIDLKRQKVVRIYNQKCKTCQHENAPSFEDSVFREMVEKALEQEKKYRNNNRSVKRRSSYRDDDDEYGGPPHESSLCEKCGYGSSPCWKRTRRY
;
A
#
# COMPACT_ATOMS: atom_id res chain seq x y z
N MET A 1 -2.06 -5.12 15.37
CA MET A 1 -2.38 -3.74 14.94
C MET A 1 -3.86 -3.64 14.61
N ASP A 2 -4.58 -2.67 15.19
CA ASP A 2 -5.96 -2.37 14.82
C ASP A 2 -5.98 -1.37 13.65
N THR A 3 -6.00 -1.90 12.42
CA THR A 3 -6.04 -1.09 11.20
C THR A 3 -7.24 -0.13 11.15
N THR A 4 -8.39 -0.55 11.68
CA THR A 4 -9.63 0.25 11.62
C THR A 4 -9.56 1.43 12.58
N ALA A 5 -9.02 1.24 13.79
CA ALA A 5 -8.79 2.33 14.73
C ALA A 5 -7.85 3.39 14.14
N ILE A 6 -6.76 2.96 13.50
CA ILE A 6 -5.80 3.88 12.86
C ILE A 6 -6.46 4.66 11.71
N ILE A 7 -7.20 3.99 10.82
CA ILE A 7 -7.91 4.67 9.72
C ILE A 7 -8.87 5.72 10.25
N LYS A 8 -9.65 5.39 11.29
CA LYS A 8 -10.58 6.33 11.93
C LYS A 8 -9.86 7.53 12.52
N SER A 9 -8.78 7.31 13.26
CA SER A 9 -7.97 8.37 13.87
C SER A 9 -7.45 9.34 12.81
N VAL A 10 -6.74 8.84 11.78
CA VAL A 10 -6.14 9.69 10.75
C VAL A 10 -7.19 10.48 9.96
N MET A 11 -8.36 9.87 9.72
CA MET A 11 -9.48 10.58 9.09
C MET A 11 -10.04 11.69 9.98
N ALA A 12 -10.21 11.42 11.28
CA ALA A 12 -10.70 12.39 12.25
C ALA A 12 -9.74 13.58 12.40
N ASP A 13 -8.43 13.32 12.48
CA ASP A 13 -7.38 14.34 12.57
C ASP A 13 -7.42 15.33 11.38
N LYS A 14 -7.89 14.86 10.21
CA LYS A 14 -8.05 15.68 9.00
C LYS A 14 -9.47 16.22 8.81
N ASN A 15 -10.36 16.07 9.79
CA ASN A 15 -11.77 16.45 9.72
C ASN A 15 -12.53 15.80 8.54
N ILE A 16 -12.19 14.55 8.21
CA ILE A 16 -12.81 13.78 7.13
C ILE A 16 -13.67 12.68 7.73
N THR A 17 -14.94 12.61 7.34
CA THR A 17 -15.83 11.50 7.68
C THR A 17 -15.98 10.53 6.50
N LYS A 18 -16.40 9.29 6.79
CA LYS A 18 -16.70 8.30 5.74
C LYS A 18 -17.69 8.82 4.68
N ASN A 19 -18.60 9.72 5.05
CA ASN A 19 -19.60 10.29 4.14
C ASN A 19 -18.99 11.30 3.17
N ASN A 20 -17.83 11.88 3.48
CA ASN A 20 -17.11 12.77 2.56
C ASN A 20 -16.36 12.01 1.45
N ILE A 21 -16.22 10.69 1.60
CA ILE A 21 -15.53 9.83 0.64
C ILE A 21 -16.52 9.34 -0.42
N LYS A 22 -16.24 9.63 -1.70
CA LYS A 22 -17.08 9.17 -2.81
C LYS A 22 -16.80 7.69 -3.10
N GLU A 23 -17.84 6.93 -3.46
CA GLU A 23 -17.70 5.48 -3.72
C GLU A 23 -16.63 5.18 -4.78
N ARG A 24 -16.62 5.95 -5.87
CA ARG A 24 -15.67 5.82 -6.99
C ARG A 24 -14.20 6.02 -6.62
N SER A 25 -13.92 6.68 -5.50
CA SER A 25 -12.57 6.98 -4.99
C SER A 25 -12.33 6.39 -3.60
N SER A 26 -13.22 5.52 -3.12
CA SER A 26 -13.13 4.96 -1.76
C SER A 26 -11.91 4.06 -1.55
N ARG A 27 -11.50 3.32 -2.59
CA ARG A 27 -10.41 2.35 -2.54
C ARG A 27 -9.13 2.94 -3.11
N GLN A 28 -8.07 2.95 -2.31
CA GLN A 28 -6.77 3.48 -2.69
C GLN A 28 -5.67 2.44 -2.49
N GLY A 29 -4.84 2.27 -3.52
CA GLY A 29 -3.67 1.40 -3.48
C GLY A 29 -2.46 2.20 -2.99
N VAL A 30 -1.89 1.78 -1.87
CA VAL A 30 -0.77 2.47 -1.22
C VAL A 30 0.41 1.52 -1.01
N ARG A 31 1.58 2.11 -0.75
CA ARG A 31 2.86 1.45 -0.47
C ARG A 31 3.37 1.92 0.88
N GLY A 32 4.03 1.04 1.59
CA GLY A 32 4.75 1.37 2.81
C GLY A 32 5.91 0.42 3.04
N PHE A 33 6.76 0.79 3.99
CA PHE A 33 7.81 -0.07 4.50
C PHE A 33 7.22 -1.25 5.29
N SER A 34 7.81 -2.42 5.14
CA SER A 34 7.47 -3.60 5.92
C SER A 34 8.70 -4.47 6.11
N ARG A 35 8.82 -5.01 7.33
CA ARG A 35 9.72 -6.12 7.65
C ARG A 35 8.90 -7.41 7.66
N ILE A 36 9.33 -8.39 6.88
CA ILE A 36 8.64 -9.67 6.70
C ILE A 36 9.54 -10.78 7.21
N ALA A 37 8.97 -11.66 8.03
CA ALA A 37 9.57 -12.94 8.38
C ALA A 37 8.79 -14.06 7.70
N CYS A 38 9.49 -15.06 7.21
CA CYS A 38 8.87 -16.24 6.64
C CYS A 38 8.11 -17.01 7.73
N SER A 39 6.85 -17.34 7.47
CA SER A 39 5.97 -18.07 8.38
C SER A 39 6.19 -19.59 8.35
N LYS A 40 7.00 -20.10 7.42
CA LYS A 40 7.36 -21.53 7.40
C LYS A 40 8.28 -21.87 8.58
N PRO A 41 7.97 -22.91 9.38
CA PRO A 41 8.78 -23.28 10.55
C PRO A 41 10.25 -23.56 10.23
N ASP A 42 10.52 -24.23 9.10
CA ASP A 42 11.88 -24.62 8.69
C ASP A 42 12.60 -23.53 7.87
N CYS A 43 12.06 -22.31 7.83
CA CYS A 43 12.63 -21.21 7.05
C CYS A 43 12.71 -19.93 7.88
N GLU A 44 13.92 -19.58 8.28
CA GLU A 44 14.22 -18.37 9.06
C GLU A 44 14.42 -17.11 8.18
N GLY A 45 13.99 -17.17 6.92
CA GLY A 45 14.18 -16.07 5.97
C GLY A 45 13.46 -14.80 6.43
N THR A 46 14.19 -13.70 6.55
CA THR A 46 13.62 -12.37 6.83
C THR A 46 14.10 -11.36 5.79
N TRP A 47 13.24 -10.41 5.43
CA TRP A 47 13.59 -9.35 4.49
C TRP A 47 12.76 -8.09 4.73
N ASN A 48 13.32 -6.96 4.29
CA ASN A 48 12.66 -5.66 4.35
C ASN A 48 12.23 -5.25 2.94
N THR A 49 11.13 -4.51 2.84
CA THR A 49 10.62 -4.01 1.57
C THR A 49 9.95 -2.64 1.76
N HIS A 50 10.30 -1.66 0.93
CA HIS A 50 9.58 -0.38 0.85
C HIS A 50 8.35 -0.45 -0.07
N GLN A 51 8.13 -1.62 -0.69
CA GLN A 51 7.13 -1.85 -1.73
C GLN A 51 6.03 -2.80 -1.24
N ALA A 52 5.84 -2.92 0.08
CA ALA A 52 4.71 -3.65 0.63
C ALA A 52 3.43 -2.90 0.29
N HIS A 53 2.50 -3.63 -0.33
CA HIS A 53 1.35 -3.03 -0.99
C HIS A 53 0.07 -3.40 -0.28
N ALA A 54 -0.78 -2.40 -0.06
CA ALA A 54 -2.12 -2.59 0.48
C ALA A 54 -3.16 -1.78 -0.29
N VAL A 55 -4.41 -2.25 -0.25
CA VAL A 55 -5.60 -1.53 -0.73
C VAL A 55 -6.43 -1.16 0.49
N ILE A 56 -6.57 0.13 0.75
CA ILE A 56 -7.35 0.68 1.86
C ILE A 56 -8.67 1.20 1.31
N ASP A 57 -9.79 0.78 1.92
CA ASP A 57 -11.10 1.37 1.68
C ASP A 57 -11.39 2.40 2.77
N LEU A 58 -11.26 3.68 2.41
CA LEU A 58 -11.42 4.81 3.30
C LEU A 58 -12.88 5.02 3.72
N LYS A 59 -13.84 4.58 2.90
CA LYS A 59 -15.26 4.73 3.20
C LYS A 59 -15.74 3.64 4.16
N ARG A 60 -15.30 2.40 3.93
CA ARG A 60 -15.58 1.25 4.81
C ARG A 60 -14.61 1.16 5.99
N GLN A 61 -13.58 2.01 6.03
CA GLN A 61 -12.57 2.11 7.08
C GLN A 61 -11.86 0.77 7.37
N LYS A 62 -11.45 0.08 6.30
CA LYS A 62 -10.79 -1.23 6.40
C LYS A 62 -9.73 -1.43 5.34
N VAL A 63 -8.76 -2.30 5.64
CA VAL A 63 -7.85 -2.84 4.63
C VAL A 63 -8.59 -3.93 3.85
N VAL A 64 -8.67 -3.77 2.54
CA VAL A 64 -9.36 -4.72 1.64
C VAL A 64 -8.43 -5.83 1.19
N ARG A 65 -7.17 -5.49 0.93
CA ARG A 65 -6.16 -6.44 0.47
C ARG A 65 -4.77 -6.00 0.91
N ILE A 66 -3.96 -6.95 1.28
CA ILE A 66 -2.50 -6.82 1.39
C ILE A 66 -1.93 -7.78 0.36
N TYR A 67 -0.96 -7.32 -0.43
CA TYR A 67 -0.33 -8.16 -1.45
C TYR A 67 0.84 -8.93 -0.85
N ASN A 68 0.87 -10.24 -1.10
CA ASN A 68 1.87 -11.14 -0.55
C ASN A 68 3.24 -10.95 -1.21
N GLN A 69 4.29 -11.33 -0.47
CA GLN A 69 5.64 -11.47 -0.99
C GLN A 69 6.17 -12.88 -0.73
N LYS A 70 6.83 -13.46 -1.73
CA LYS A 70 7.49 -14.77 -1.59
C LYS A 70 8.82 -14.64 -0.88
N CYS A 71 9.08 -15.58 0.02
CA CYS A 71 10.40 -15.75 0.62
C CYS A 71 11.40 -16.15 -0.46
N LYS A 72 12.58 -15.51 -0.51
CA LYS A 72 13.65 -15.83 -1.48
C LYS A 72 14.10 -17.29 -1.37
N THR A 73 14.18 -17.80 -0.14
CA THR A 73 14.73 -19.12 0.17
C THR A 73 13.75 -20.26 -0.14
N CYS A 74 12.52 -20.18 0.39
CA CYS A 74 11.57 -21.28 0.30
C CYS A 74 10.36 -21.02 -0.61
N GLN A 75 10.29 -19.84 -1.24
CA GLN A 75 9.22 -19.39 -2.14
C GLN A 75 7.83 -19.33 -1.51
N HIS A 76 7.73 -19.46 -0.18
CA HIS A 76 6.47 -19.37 0.55
C HIS A 76 5.94 -17.93 0.57
N GLU A 77 4.63 -17.77 0.38
CA GLU A 77 3.97 -16.47 0.36
C GLU A 77 3.73 -15.98 1.78
N ASN A 78 4.14 -14.74 2.05
CA ASN A 78 4.01 -14.11 3.35
C ASN A 78 3.33 -12.75 3.19
N ALA A 79 2.34 -12.49 4.03
CA ALA A 79 1.67 -11.21 4.08
C ALA A 79 2.56 -10.20 4.84
N PRO A 80 2.89 -9.04 4.24
CA PRO A 80 3.58 -7.96 4.94
C PRO A 80 2.81 -7.48 6.17
N SER A 81 3.54 -7.24 7.27
CA SER A 81 3.04 -6.52 8.45
C SER A 81 3.59 -5.10 8.49
N PHE A 82 2.77 -4.17 8.95
CA PHE A 82 3.12 -2.75 9.03
C PHE A 82 3.16 -2.32 10.49
N GLU A 83 4.14 -1.48 10.84
CA GLU A 83 4.12 -0.75 12.10
C GLU A 83 3.04 0.32 12.07
N ASP A 84 2.51 0.70 13.23
CA ASP A 84 1.43 1.67 13.37
C ASP A 84 1.78 3.03 12.72
N SER A 85 3.02 3.50 12.89
CA SER A 85 3.52 4.74 12.29
C SER A 85 3.49 4.68 10.76
N VAL A 86 4.05 3.61 10.17
CA VAL A 86 4.06 3.39 8.73
C VAL A 86 2.64 3.26 8.19
N PHE A 87 1.77 2.54 8.89
CA PHE A 87 0.38 2.38 8.46
C PHE A 87 -0.39 3.70 8.51
N ARG A 88 -0.13 4.58 9.49
CA ARG A 88 -0.68 5.95 9.51
C ARG A 88 -0.29 6.72 8.25
N GLU A 89 0.99 6.73 7.88
CA GLU A 89 1.48 7.38 6.66
C GLU A 89 0.80 6.81 5.41
N MET A 90 0.60 5.49 5.35
CA MET A 90 -0.13 4.85 4.26
C MET A 90 -1.59 5.33 4.16
N VAL A 91 -2.27 5.53 5.29
CA VAL A 91 -3.63 6.10 5.31
C VAL A 91 -3.62 7.56 4.85
N GLU A 92 -2.62 8.36 5.23
CA GLU A 92 -2.49 9.74 4.76
C GLU A 92 -2.28 9.80 3.25
N LYS A 93 -1.37 8.97 2.71
CA LYS A 93 -1.16 8.81 1.26
C LYS A 93 -2.46 8.39 0.56
N ALA A 94 -3.26 7.50 1.17
CA ALA A 94 -4.55 7.10 0.64
C ALA A 94 -5.54 8.28 0.57
N LEU A 95 -5.65 9.09 1.63
CA LEU A 95 -6.54 10.27 1.65
C LEU A 95 -6.12 11.32 0.62
N GLU A 96 -4.80 11.53 0.44
CA GLU A 96 -4.29 12.45 -0.58
C GLU A 96 -4.64 11.97 -1.99
N GLN A 97 -4.48 10.68 -2.27
CA GLN A 97 -4.90 10.07 -3.52
C GLN A 97 -6.42 10.17 -3.74
N GLU A 98 -7.23 9.91 -2.71
CA GLU A 98 -8.69 10.09 -2.78
C GLU A 98 -9.05 11.51 -3.20
N LYS A 99 -8.46 12.52 -2.55
CA LYS A 99 -8.69 13.93 -2.86
C LYS A 99 -8.34 14.26 -4.32
N LYS A 100 -7.24 13.69 -4.84
CA LYS A 100 -6.81 13.83 -6.23
C LYS A 100 -7.83 13.21 -7.20
N TYR A 101 -8.32 11.99 -6.94
CA TYR A 101 -9.29 11.32 -7.82
C TYR A 101 -10.73 11.83 -7.66
N ARG A 102 -11.07 12.40 -6.50
CA ARG A 102 -12.39 12.97 -6.21
C ARG A 102 -12.69 14.17 -7.10
N ASN A 103 -11.69 15.04 -7.26
CA ASN A 103 -11.74 16.25 -8.07
C ASN A 103 -11.23 15.91 -9.46
N ASN A 104 -12.11 15.41 -10.33
CA ASN A 104 -11.81 15.01 -11.71
C ASN A 104 -11.48 16.21 -12.64
N ASN A 105 -10.91 17.28 -12.09
CA ASN A 105 -10.48 18.46 -12.83
C ASN A 105 -9.11 18.11 -13.44
N ARG A 106 -9.13 17.73 -14.72
CA ARG A 106 -7.94 17.45 -15.56
C ARG A 106 -6.94 18.61 -15.61
N SER A 107 -7.29 19.77 -15.05
CA SER A 107 -6.51 21.01 -14.94
C SER A 107 -5.63 21.10 -13.71
N VAL A 108 -5.74 20.20 -12.72
CA VAL A 108 -4.63 20.02 -11.77
C VAL A 108 -3.50 19.41 -12.58
N LYS A 109 -2.65 20.29 -13.14
CA LYS A 109 -1.40 19.96 -13.80
C LYS A 109 -0.86 18.73 -13.10
N ARG A 110 -0.65 17.66 -13.86
CA ARG A 110 0.26 16.60 -13.45
C ARG A 110 1.58 17.31 -13.17
N ARG A 111 1.77 17.84 -11.96
CA ARG A 111 3.09 17.91 -11.34
C ARG A 111 3.45 16.45 -11.10
N SER A 112 3.79 15.81 -12.22
CA SER A 112 4.57 14.60 -12.32
C SER A 112 5.97 14.99 -11.86
N SER A 113 6.08 15.37 -10.58
CA SER A 113 7.32 15.43 -9.84
C SER A 113 7.26 14.48 -8.66
N TYR A 114 6.30 13.54 -8.65
CA TYR A 114 6.63 12.21 -8.17
C TYR A 114 7.26 11.49 -9.36
N ARG A 115 8.53 11.84 -9.64
CA ARG A 115 9.47 10.74 -9.81
C ARG A 115 9.27 9.86 -8.56
N ASP A 116 9.44 8.56 -8.70
CA ASP A 116 9.59 7.67 -7.55
C ASP A 116 10.84 8.10 -6.73
N ASP A 117 10.92 9.35 -6.24
CA ASP A 117 11.86 9.86 -5.22
C ASP A 117 11.50 9.26 -3.84
N ASP A 118 10.91 8.06 -3.82
CA ASP A 118 11.06 7.12 -2.71
C ASP A 118 12.46 6.44 -2.80
N ASP A 119 13.30 6.81 -3.78
CA ASP A 119 14.74 6.49 -3.83
C ASP A 119 15.57 7.23 -2.74
N GLU A 120 14.99 8.21 -2.02
CA GLU A 120 15.70 8.90 -0.91
C GLU A 120 15.96 7.96 0.27
N TYR A 121 15.15 6.90 0.41
CA TYR A 121 15.43 5.76 1.29
C TYR A 121 15.77 4.56 0.40
N GLY A 122 17.04 4.44 0.01
CA GLY A 122 17.60 3.35 -0.79
C GLY A 122 17.34 1.94 -0.23
N GLY A 123 16.09 1.49 -0.35
CA GLY A 123 15.66 0.14 -0.04
C GLY A 123 16.19 -0.84 -1.07
N PRO A 124 16.28 -2.13 -0.74
CA PRO A 124 16.67 -3.14 -1.72
C PRO A 124 15.71 -3.06 -2.93
N PRO A 125 16.25 -3.22 -4.15
CA PRO A 125 15.46 -3.09 -5.37
C PRO A 125 14.24 -4.02 -5.34
N HIS A 126 13.10 -3.51 -5.81
CA HIS A 126 11.87 -4.28 -5.84
C HIS A 126 12.01 -5.55 -6.68
N GLU A 127 11.93 -6.70 -6.03
CA GLU A 127 12.05 -7.98 -6.72
C GLU A 127 10.68 -8.44 -7.24
N SER A 128 10.38 -8.07 -8.49
CA SER A 128 9.06 -8.29 -9.12
C SER A 128 8.67 -9.77 -9.18
N SER A 129 9.64 -10.69 -9.30
CA SER A 129 9.43 -12.14 -9.29
C SER A 129 8.86 -12.67 -7.98
N LEU A 130 9.01 -11.94 -6.87
CA LEU A 130 8.54 -12.35 -5.55
C LEU A 130 7.26 -11.63 -5.12
N CYS A 131 6.79 -10.64 -5.89
CA CYS A 131 5.66 -9.81 -5.51
C CYS A 131 4.36 -10.27 -6.16
N GLU A 132 3.34 -10.55 -5.35
CA GLU A 132 2.00 -10.91 -5.83
C GLU A 132 1.38 -9.81 -6.69
N LYS A 133 1.60 -8.53 -6.35
CA LYS A 133 1.07 -7.41 -7.14
C LYS A 133 1.65 -7.38 -8.55
N CYS A 134 2.90 -7.79 -8.72
CA CYS A 134 3.55 -7.96 -10.01
C CYS A 134 3.15 -9.25 -10.72
N GLY A 135 2.24 -10.04 -10.14
CA GLY A 135 1.93 -11.39 -10.58
C GLY A 135 3.18 -12.25 -10.66
N TYR A 136 4.10 -12.09 -9.69
CA TYR A 136 5.39 -12.77 -9.63
C TYR A 136 6.25 -12.59 -10.88
N GLY A 137 6.33 -11.35 -11.39
CA GLY A 137 7.17 -10.96 -12.52
C GLY A 137 6.43 -10.87 -13.86
N SER A 138 5.15 -11.26 -13.92
CA SER A 138 4.33 -11.18 -15.14
C SER A 138 3.91 -9.75 -15.50
N SER A 139 3.97 -8.81 -14.55
CA SER A 139 3.61 -7.41 -14.79
C SER A 139 4.39 -6.44 -13.90
N PRO A 140 4.64 -5.20 -14.36
CA PRO A 140 5.28 -4.20 -13.53
C PRO A 140 4.38 -3.70 -12.39
N CYS A 141 4.98 -3.44 -11.22
CA CYS A 141 4.29 -3.08 -9.97
C CYS A 141 3.44 -1.80 -10.04
N TRP A 142 3.74 -0.91 -11.00
CA TRP A 142 3.02 0.34 -11.24
C TRP A 142 1.75 0.16 -12.08
N LYS A 143 1.57 -0.96 -12.79
CA LYS A 143 0.32 -1.22 -13.50
C LYS A 143 -0.79 -1.49 -12.50
N ARG A 144 -1.92 -0.79 -12.67
CA ARG A 144 -3.15 -1.05 -11.90
C ARG A 144 -3.70 -2.41 -12.31
N THR A 145 -3.67 -3.37 -11.41
CA THR A 145 -4.38 -4.66 -11.58
C THR A 145 -5.88 -4.36 -11.61
N ARG A 146 -6.53 -4.60 -12.77
CA ARG A 146 -7.94 -4.28 -13.05
C ARG A 146 -8.96 -5.20 -12.35
N ARG A 147 -8.62 -5.80 -11.20
CA ARG A 147 -9.48 -6.80 -10.55
C ARG A 147 -9.66 -6.49 -9.06
N TYR A 148 -10.65 -5.67 -8.67
CA TYR A 148 -11.44 -5.75 -7.40
C TYR A 148 -12.69 -4.89 -7.46
#